data_AF-A0A3B8RXR8-F1
#
_entry.id   AF-A0A3B8RXR8-F1
#
_cell.length_a   1.000
_cell.length_b   1.000
_cell.length_c   1.000
_cell.angle_alpha   90.00
_cell.angle_beta   90.00
_cell.angle_gamma   90.00
#
_symmetry.space_group_name_H-M   'P 1'
#
loop_
_entity.id
_entity.type
_entity.pdbx_description
1 polymer ?
#
loop_
_entity_poly.entity_id
_entity_poly.type
_entity_poly.pdbx_seq_one_letter_code
_entity_poly.pdbx_strand_id
1 'polypeptide(L)'
;MSEMLANQYFLVRNFISAKSIYESILEKDYTNKSIKKKLTICCITTGEVDNALSLFLSQIKDDIDFVIHTDIRSEDCPCPELVSQIENEEKRFKNEIEKTIALGILWLYCSLEKSIDFFKKAEVKNSNDNRIKEINSILINKLISNKNNSIN
;
A
#
# COMPACT_ATOMS: atom_id res chain seq x y z
N MET A 1 11.76 -20.85 6.79
CA MET A 1 10.68 -21.67 6.19
C MET A 1 9.29 -21.03 6.33
N SER A 2 9.09 -20.05 7.23
CA SER A 2 7.82 -19.31 7.39
C SER A 2 7.47 -18.41 6.20
N GLU A 3 8.46 -17.77 5.56
CA GLU A 3 8.20 -16.82 4.46
C GLU A 3 7.61 -17.50 3.21
N MET A 4 8.10 -18.67 2.81
CA MET A 4 7.57 -19.40 1.66
C MET A 4 6.10 -19.77 1.85
N LEU A 5 5.71 -20.17 3.07
CA LEU A 5 4.33 -20.48 3.40
C LEU A 5 3.43 -19.23 3.34
N ALA A 6 3.90 -18.10 3.89
CA ALA A 6 3.18 -16.83 3.81
C ALA A 6 2.98 -16.38 2.34
N ASN A 7 4.02 -16.53 1.52
CA ASN A 7 3.96 -16.24 0.09
C ASN A 7 2.93 -17.14 -0.62
N GLN A 8 2.88 -18.44 -0.30
CA GLN A 8 1.88 -19.35 -0.86
C GLN A 8 0.46 -18.91 -0.48
N TYR A 9 0.22 -18.58 0.80
CA TYR A 9 -1.09 -18.06 1.22
C TYR A 9 -1.47 -16.76 0.51
N PHE A 10 -0.50 -15.86 0.32
CA PHE A 10 -0.71 -14.60 -0.39
C PHE A 10 -1.10 -14.84 -1.86
N LEU A 11 -0.43 -15.78 -2.54
CA LEU A 11 -0.72 -16.13 -3.94
C LEU A 11 -2.14 -16.71 -4.09
N VAL A 12 -2.58 -17.58 -3.18
CA VAL A 12 -3.94 -18.14 -3.19
C VAL A 12 -5.00 -17.23 -2.55
N ARG A 13 -4.68 -15.94 -2.35
CA ARG A 13 -5.57 -14.91 -1.78
C ARG A 13 -6.06 -15.19 -0.36
N ASN A 14 -5.40 -16.09 0.37
CA ASN A 14 -5.60 -16.28 1.80
C ASN A 14 -4.82 -15.23 2.59
N PHE A 15 -5.28 -13.98 2.52
CA PHE A 15 -4.60 -12.85 3.13
C PHE A 15 -4.61 -12.90 4.66
N ILE A 16 -5.61 -13.54 5.27
CA ILE A 16 -5.71 -13.70 6.73
C ILE A 16 -4.55 -14.56 7.24
N SER A 17 -4.34 -15.74 6.65
CA SER A 17 -3.24 -16.62 7.05
C SER A 17 -1.88 -16.04 6.69
N ALA A 18 -1.75 -15.39 5.52
CA ALA A 18 -0.50 -14.74 5.12
C ALA A 18 -0.08 -13.63 6.10
N LYS A 19 -1.03 -12.80 6.53
CA LYS A 19 -0.80 -11.68 7.46
C LYS A 19 -0.13 -12.10 8.75
N SER A 20 -0.72 -13.06 9.46
CA SER A 20 -0.22 -13.51 10.77
C SER A 20 1.24 -13.98 10.68
N ILE A 21 1.60 -14.65 9.57
CA ILE A 21 2.97 -15.11 9.37
C ILE A 21 3.89 -13.94 9.03
N TYR A 22 3.47 -13.01 8.16
CA TYR A 22 4.29 -11.82 7.86
C TYR A 22 4.55 -10.94 9.09
N GLU A 23 3.56 -10.76 9.96
CA GLU A 23 3.72 -10.06 11.24
C GLU A 23 4.81 -10.74 12.08
N SER A 24 4.74 -12.07 12.24
CA SER A 24 5.75 -12.83 13.00
C SER A 24 7.17 -12.78 12.39
N ILE A 25 7.28 -12.56 11.07
CA ILE A 25 8.57 -12.41 10.40
C ILE A 25 9.12 -11.01 10.66
N LEU A 26 8.30 -9.97 10.54
CA LEU A 26 8.73 -8.58 10.78
C LEU A 26 9.07 -8.29 12.24
N GLU A 27 8.51 -9.05 13.20
CA GLU A 27 8.95 -9.01 14.60
C GLU A 27 10.42 -9.40 14.77
N LYS A 28 10.94 -10.28 13.90
CA LYS A 28 12.32 -10.78 13.96
C LYS A 28 13.26 -10.00 13.04
N ASP A 29 12.75 -9.57 11.90
CA ASP A 29 13.48 -8.74 10.93
C ASP A 29 12.56 -7.65 10.37
N TYR A 30 12.62 -6.47 10.99
CA TYR A 30 11.80 -5.34 10.60
C TYR A 30 12.25 -4.68 9.28
N THR A 31 13.36 -5.10 8.67
CA THR A 31 13.94 -4.40 7.50
C THR A 31 13.45 -4.93 6.16
N ASN A 32 12.77 -6.08 6.15
CA ASN A 32 12.36 -6.73 4.90
C ASN A 32 11.24 -5.95 4.17
N LYS A 33 11.64 -5.19 3.14
CA LYS A 33 10.76 -4.33 2.32
C LYS A 33 9.66 -5.11 1.59
N SER A 34 9.99 -6.30 1.08
CA SER A 34 9.03 -7.16 0.33
C SER A 34 7.91 -7.65 1.24
N ILE A 35 8.27 -8.10 2.45
CA ILE A 35 7.28 -8.54 3.44
C ILE A 35 6.41 -7.39 3.91
N LYS A 36 6.98 -6.21 4.17
CA LYS A 36 6.19 -5.02 4.53
C LYS A 36 5.13 -4.70 3.49
N LYS A 37 5.48 -4.74 2.21
CA LYS A 37 4.55 -4.50 1.10
C LYS A 37 3.40 -5.50 1.11
N LYS A 38 3.71 -6.80 1.18
CA LYS A 38 2.68 -7.85 1.21
C LYS A 38 1.81 -7.75 2.46
N LEU A 39 2.40 -7.42 3.60
CA LEU A 39 1.66 -7.18 4.84
C LEU A 39 0.73 -5.97 4.72
N THR A 40 1.17 -4.86 4.14
CA THR A 40 0.33 -3.68 3.90
C THR A 40 -0.90 -4.04 3.07
N ILE A 41 -0.73 -4.84 2.01
CA ILE A 41 -1.85 -5.35 1.19
C ILE A 41 -2.76 -6.24 2.04
N CYS A 42 -2.19 -7.18 2.79
CA CYS A 42 -2.95 -8.03 3.70
C CYS A 42 -3.80 -7.22 4.68
N CYS A 43 -3.24 -6.19 5.33
CA CYS A 43 -3.95 -5.33 6.26
C CYS A 43 -5.12 -4.59 5.60
N ILE A 44 -4.98 -4.10 4.36
CA ILE A 44 -6.10 -3.53 3.60
C ILE A 44 -7.18 -4.59 3.39
N THR A 45 -6.78 -5.81 3.01
CA THR A 45 -7.74 -6.87 2.73
C THR A 45 -8.50 -7.38 3.95
N THR A 46 -7.93 -7.27 5.14
CA THR A 46 -8.55 -7.64 6.42
C THR A 46 -9.28 -6.49 7.11
N GLY A 47 -9.32 -5.30 6.51
CA GLY A 47 -10.03 -4.14 7.06
C GLY A 47 -9.24 -3.36 8.12
N GLU A 48 -7.94 -3.62 8.25
CA GLU A 48 -7.02 -2.91 9.14
C GLU A 48 -6.31 -1.78 8.41
N VAL A 49 -7.11 -0.86 7.86
CA VAL A 49 -6.61 0.23 7.02
C VAL A 49 -5.69 1.19 7.78
N ASP A 50 -5.94 1.43 9.07
CA ASP A 50 -5.06 2.28 9.90
C ASP A 50 -3.65 1.70 10.07
N ASN A 51 -3.57 0.38 10.29
CA ASN A 51 -2.31 -0.35 10.36
C ASN A 51 -1.60 -0.32 8.99
N ALA A 52 -2.37 -0.52 7.91
CA ALA A 52 -1.85 -0.43 6.55
C ALA A 52 -1.28 0.96 6.24
N LEU A 53 -1.96 2.03 6.68
CA LEU A 53 -1.51 3.41 6.50
C LEU A 53 -0.17 3.66 7.21
N SER A 54 -0.05 3.18 8.44
CA SER A 54 1.18 3.33 9.24
C SER A 54 2.35 2.55 8.65
N LEU A 55 2.11 1.29 8.23
CA LEU A 55 3.11 0.49 7.52
C LEU A 55 3.52 1.15 6.20
N PHE A 56 2.55 1.58 5.41
CA PHE A 56 2.78 2.25 4.13
C PHE A 56 3.63 3.51 4.28
N LEU A 57 3.31 4.38 5.26
CA LEU A 57 4.10 5.56 5.55
C LEU A 57 5.55 5.21 5.88
N SER A 58 5.77 4.16 6.68
CA SER A 58 7.13 3.69 6.98
C SER A 58 7.88 3.21 5.73
N GLN A 59 7.19 2.57 4.78
CA GLN A 59 7.79 2.08 3.54
C GLN A 59 8.20 3.21 2.61
N ILE A 60 7.33 4.20 2.40
CA ILE A 60 7.64 5.32 1.49
C ILE A 60 8.70 6.27 2.06
N LYS A 61 8.84 6.33 3.40
CA LYS A 61 9.93 7.07 4.06
C LYS A 61 11.27 6.37 3.90
N ASP A 62 11.26 5.03 3.98
CA ASP A 62 12.47 4.22 3.85
C ASP A 62 12.96 4.18 2.40
N ASP A 63 12.07 3.83 1.47
CA ASP A 63 12.41 3.72 0.05
C ASP A 63 11.15 3.75 -0.83
N ILE A 64 10.76 4.95 -1.26
CA ILE A 64 9.63 5.13 -2.18
C ILE A 64 9.89 4.50 -3.56
N ASP A 65 11.16 4.44 -4.00
CA ASP A 65 11.52 3.89 -5.31
C ASP A 65 11.23 2.40 -5.39
N PHE A 66 11.50 1.66 -4.32
CA PHE A 66 11.11 0.25 -4.21
C PHE A 66 9.59 0.03 -4.35
N VAL A 67 8.78 0.98 -3.88
CA VAL A 67 7.32 0.87 -3.93
C VAL A 67 6.79 1.17 -5.33
N ILE A 68 7.23 2.27 -5.95
CA ILE A 68 6.72 2.73 -7.26
C ILE A 68 7.23 1.89 -8.44
N HIS A 69 8.41 1.27 -8.33
CA HIS A 69 8.97 0.40 -9.36
C HIS A 69 8.59 -1.07 -9.17
N THR A 70 7.54 -1.34 -8.38
CA THR A 70 6.92 -2.66 -8.30
C THR A 70 6.54 -3.15 -9.69
N ASP A 71 7.10 -4.28 -10.10
CA ASP A 71 6.65 -4.94 -11.32
C ASP A 71 5.47 -5.85 -10.97
N ILE A 72 4.27 -5.32 -11.23
CA ILE A 72 2.99 -5.99 -10.96
C ILE A 72 2.94 -7.39 -11.56
N ARG A 73 3.54 -7.59 -12.76
CA ARG A 73 3.45 -8.86 -13.49
C ARG A 73 4.45 -9.88 -12.96
N SER A 74 5.68 -9.49 -12.65
CA SER A 74 6.66 -10.43 -12.13
C SER A 74 6.45 -10.74 -10.65
N GLU A 75 5.78 -9.88 -9.89
CA GLU A 75 5.53 -10.06 -8.46
C GLU A 75 4.12 -10.61 -8.12
N ASP A 76 3.28 -10.90 -9.11
CA ASP A 76 1.87 -11.31 -8.92
C ASP A 76 1.11 -10.39 -7.94
N CYS A 77 1.31 -9.07 -8.03
CA CYS A 77 0.67 -8.08 -7.15
C CYS A 77 -0.86 -8.17 -7.33
N PRO A 78 -1.65 -8.46 -6.29
CA PRO A 78 -3.12 -8.49 -6.37
C PRO A 78 -3.73 -7.08 -6.51
N CYS A 79 -2.90 -6.06 -6.67
CA CYS A 79 -3.22 -4.66 -6.51
C CYS A 79 -4.26 -4.17 -7.54
N PRO A 80 -4.15 -4.50 -8.86
CA PRO A 80 -5.20 -4.17 -9.83
C PRO A 80 -6.53 -4.90 -9.57
N GLU A 81 -6.48 -6.17 -9.17
CA GLU A 81 -7.65 -6.99 -8.83
C GLU A 81 -8.40 -6.38 -7.63
N LEU A 82 -7.66 -6.05 -6.57
CA LEU A 82 -8.22 -5.43 -5.36
C LEU A 82 -8.81 -4.06 -5.63
N VAL A 83 -8.17 -3.22 -6.45
CA VAL A 83 -8.73 -1.93 -6.86
C VAL A 83 -10.08 -2.13 -7.54
N SER A 84 -10.17 -3.06 -8.51
CA SER A 84 -11.43 -3.35 -9.20
C SER A 84 -12.53 -3.82 -8.23
N GLN A 85 -12.20 -4.72 -7.30
CA GLN A 85 -13.14 -5.21 -6.29
C GLN A 85 -13.67 -4.08 -5.39
N ILE A 86 -12.83 -3.11 -5.03
CA ILE A 86 -13.22 -1.96 -4.20
C ILE A 86 -14.08 -0.97 -4.98
N GLU A 87 -13.75 -0.74 -6.26
CA GLU A 87 -14.51 0.14 -7.15
C GLU A 87 -15.89 -0.44 -7.49
N ASN A 88 -16.00 -1.76 -7.64
CA ASN A 88 -17.26 -2.49 -7.86
C ASN A 88 -18.08 -2.75 -6.57
N GLU A 89 -17.66 -2.21 -5.43
CA GLU A 89 -18.32 -2.39 -4.12
C GLU A 89 -18.40 -3.84 -3.61
N GLU A 90 -17.59 -4.74 -4.17
CA GLU A 90 -17.47 -6.14 -3.71
C GLU A 90 -16.80 -6.23 -2.33
N LYS A 91 -16.01 -5.20 -1.99
CA LYS A 91 -15.34 -5.08 -0.68
C LYS A 91 -15.87 -3.88 0.10
N ARG A 92 -16.33 -4.13 1.33
CA ARG A 92 -16.84 -3.10 2.24
C ARG A 92 -15.75 -2.60 3.18
N PHE A 93 -15.72 -1.29 3.40
CA PHE A 93 -14.89 -0.60 4.40
C PHE A 93 -15.78 0.02 5.46
N LYS A 94 -15.23 0.39 6.62
CA LYS A 94 -16.04 0.96 7.70
C LYS A 94 -16.61 2.32 7.32
N ASN A 95 -15.88 3.08 6.51
CA ASN A 95 -16.29 4.39 6.04
C ASN A 95 -15.58 4.74 4.72
N GLU A 96 -16.05 5.81 4.09
CA GLU A 96 -15.50 6.33 2.84
C GLU A 96 -14.04 6.78 2.95
N ILE A 97 -13.57 7.18 4.13
CA ILE A 97 -12.19 7.62 4.35
C ILE A 97 -11.26 6.42 4.28
N GLU A 98 -11.58 5.33 4.98
CA GLU A 98 -10.84 4.07 4.89
C GLU A 98 -10.79 3.53 3.46
N LYS A 99 -11.92 3.55 2.74
CA LYS A 99 -11.96 3.19 1.31
C LYS A 99 -11.01 4.05 0.47
N THR A 100 -11.03 5.37 0.69
CA THR A 100 -10.18 6.34 -0.03
C THR A 100 -8.70 6.09 0.26
N ILE A 101 -8.34 5.83 1.52
CA ILE A 101 -6.96 5.51 1.93
C ILE A 101 -6.49 4.19 1.31
N ALA A 102 -7.31 3.14 1.39
CA ALA A 102 -6.99 1.84 0.81
C ALA A 102 -6.72 1.95 -0.70
N LEU A 103 -7.56 2.69 -1.44
CA LEU A 103 -7.33 2.96 -2.85
C LEU A 103 -6.04 3.75 -3.09
N GLY A 104 -5.75 4.77 -2.28
CA GLY A 104 -4.49 5.53 -2.38
C GLY A 104 -3.25 4.66 -2.23
N ILE A 105 -3.25 3.75 -1.26
CA ILE A 105 -2.15 2.80 -1.03
C ILE A 105 -2.02 1.82 -2.21
N LEU A 106 -3.12 1.17 -2.61
CA LEU A 106 -3.09 0.17 -3.69
C LEU A 106 -2.69 0.78 -5.03
N TRP A 107 -3.15 2.01 -5.31
CA TRP A 107 -2.76 2.72 -6.51
C TRP A 107 -1.28 3.08 -6.54
N LEU A 108 -0.56 3.23 -5.41
CA LEU A 108 0.86 3.57 -5.49
C LEU A 108 1.68 2.49 -6.20
N TYR A 109 1.30 1.23 -6.05
CA TYR A 109 1.93 0.10 -6.74
C TYR A 109 1.63 0.06 -8.25
N CYS A 110 0.66 0.85 -8.73
CA CYS A 110 0.19 0.86 -10.12
C CYS A 110 0.41 2.19 -10.83
N SER A 111 0.24 3.31 -10.14
CA SER A 111 0.29 4.67 -10.65
C SER A 111 0.45 5.65 -9.50
N LEU A 112 1.62 6.30 -9.45
CA LEU A 112 1.92 7.37 -8.50
C LEU A 112 0.88 8.52 -8.59
N GLU A 113 0.47 8.90 -9.79
CA GLU A 113 -0.47 10.00 -10.01
C GLU A 113 -1.85 9.70 -9.40
N LYS A 114 -2.40 8.50 -9.68
CA LYS A 114 -3.67 8.09 -9.09
C LYS A 114 -3.59 7.99 -7.57
N SER A 115 -2.47 7.47 -7.05
CA SER A 115 -2.25 7.41 -5.60
C SER A 115 -2.34 8.80 -4.96
N ILE A 116 -1.67 9.79 -5.56
CA ILE A 116 -1.73 11.20 -5.12
C ILE A 116 -3.16 11.73 -5.15
N ASP A 117 -3.94 11.45 -6.19
CA ASP A 117 -5.32 11.91 -6.28
C ASP A 117 -6.20 11.37 -5.16
N PHE A 118 -6.02 10.10 -4.78
CA PHE A 118 -6.72 9.50 -3.65
C PHE A 118 -6.26 10.07 -2.32
N PHE A 119 -4.95 10.27 -2.10
CA PHE A 119 -4.47 10.85 -0.84
C PHE A 119 -4.83 12.34 -0.68
N LYS A 120 -4.93 13.10 -1.77
CA LYS A 120 -5.52 14.46 -1.74
C LYS A 120 -6.98 14.43 -1.31
N LYS A 121 -7.78 13.50 -1.85
CA LYS A 121 -9.18 13.30 -1.42
C LYS A 121 -9.27 12.90 0.05
N ALA A 122 -8.36 12.04 0.52
CA ALA A 122 -8.31 11.61 1.91
C ALA A 122 -7.98 12.78 2.84
N GLU A 123 -7.04 13.65 2.47
CA GLU A 123 -6.66 14.83 3.26
C GLU A 123 -7.83 15.81 3.42
N VAL A 124 -8.60 16.05 2.36
CA VAL A 124 -9.79 16.91 2.41
C VAL A 124 -10.84 16.36 3.38
N LYS A 125 -11.01 15.03 3.42
CA LYS A 125 -12.00 14.36 4.30
C LYS A 125 -11.50 14.17 5.74
N ASN A 126 -10.18 14.13 5.95
CA ASN A 126 -9.56 13.89 7.26
C ASN A 126 -8.32 14.78 7.46
N SER A 127 -8.56 16.08 7.57
CA SER A 127 -7.50 17.10 7.64
C SER A 127 -6.68 17.09 8.93
N ASN A 128 -7.07 16.30 9.93
CA ASN A 128 -6.37 16.20 11.21
C ASN A 128 -5.32 15.06 11.26
N ASP A 129 -5.35 14.13 10.30
CA ASP A 129 -4.38 13.04 10.28
C ASP A 129 -3.07 13.49 9.62
N ASN A 130 -2.06 13.76 10.46
CA ASN A 130 -0.74 14.18 10.00
C ASN A 130 -0.06 13.15 9.10
N ARG A 131 -0.40 11.86 9.21
CA ARG A 131 0.17 10.81 8.35
C ARG A 131 -0.23 11.03 6.90
N ILE A 132 -1.49 11.42 6.65
CA ILE A 132 -2.00 11.67 5.30
C ILE A 132 -1.28 12.87 4.66
N LYS A 133 -1.10 13.95 5.42
CA LYS A 133 -0.35 15.14 4.96
C LYS A 133 1.09 14.81 4.61
N GLU A 134 1.72 14.00 5.46
CA GLU A 134 3.09 13.56 5.27
C GLU A 134 3.22 12.68 4.02
N ILE A 135 2.31 11.73 3.82
CA ILE A 135 2.24 10.91 2.60
C ILE A 135 2.11 11.80 1.38
N ASN A 136 1.13 12.72 1.34
CA ASN A 136 0.95 13.64 0.21
C ASN A 136 2.22 14.42 -0.10
N SER A 137 2.91 14.93 0.93
CA SER A 137 4.16 15.67 0.77
C SER A 137 5.25 14.80 0.11
N ILE A 138 5.43 13.56 0.58
CA ILE A 138 6.41 12.62 0.03
C ILE A 138 6.09 12.28 -1.44
N LEU A 139 4.83 11.93 -1.72
CA LEU A 139 4.41 11.52 -3.07
C LEU A 139 4.51 12.68 -4.08
N ILE A 140 4.12 13.90 -3.69
CA ILE A 140 4.21 15.09 -4.55
C ILE A 140 5.67 15.43 -4.84
N ASN A 141 6.55 15.40 -3.82
CA ASN A 141 7.97 15.64 -4.01
C ASN A 141 8.59 14.61 -4.97
N LYS A 142 8.18 13.35 -4.88
CA LYS A 142 8.62 12.30 -5.79
C LYS A 142 8.13 12.54 -7.23
N LEU A 143 6.87 12.94 -7.40
CA LEU A 143 6.31 13.27 -8.72
C LEU A 143 7.08 14.42 -9.39
N ILE A 144 7.41 15.47 -8.65
CA ILE A 144 8.19 16.61 -9.15
C ILE A 144 9.59 16.16 -9.55
N SER A 145 10.25 15.36 -8.71
CA SER A 145 11.60 14.85 -8.97
C SER A 145 11.64 13.99 -10.25
N ASN A 146 10.64 13.12 -10.45
CA ASN A 146 10.55 12.30 -11.66
C ASN A 146 10.35 13.16 -12.92
N LYS A 147 9.55 14.24 -12.86
CA LYS A 147 9.35 15.15 -14.00
C LYS A 147 10.63 15.90 -14.38
N ASN A 148 11.44 16.30 -13.41
CA ASN A 148 12.70 17.01 -13.66
C ASN A 148 13.76 16.10 -14.29
N ASN A 149 13.77 14.80 -13.96
CA ASN A 149 14.70 13.83 -14.52
C ASN A 149 14.37 13.40 -15.95
N SER A 150 13.13 13.60 -16.42
CA SER A 150 12.71 13.29 -17.80
C SER A 150 13.00 14.43 -18.80
N ILE A 151 13.57 15.55 -18.34
CA ILE A 151 13.85 16.75 -19.15
C ILE A 151 15.36 16.87 -19.48
N ASN A 152 16.19 15.99 -18.92
CA ASN A 152 17.62 15.84 -19.26
C ASN A 152 17.86 14.55 -20.04
#